data_AF-A0A4W5QM87-F1
#
_entry.id   AF-A0A4W5QM87-F1
#
_cell.length_a   1.000
_cell.length_b   1.000
_cell.length_c   1.000
_cell.angle_alpha   90.00
_cell.angle_beta   90.00
_cell.angle_gamma   90.00
#
_symmetry.space_group_name_H-M   'P 1'
#
loop_
_entity.id
_entity.type
_entity.pdbx_description
1 polymer ?
#
loop_
_entity_poly.entity_id
_entity_poly.type
_entity_poly.pdbx_seq_one_letter_code
_entity_poly.pdbx_strand_id
1 'polypeptide(L)'
;MWEVMSYGEIPYWEMSNQDVILSIEEGYRLPVPMGCPVILHQMMLHCWQKERGQRPHFNSVVSFLEKLIRNPSSVLTLVDNSFPESVEDMPDYPLFISIGDWLDSIKMSQYKNQFLAAGFTTLDSVSTLSIEDIGRIGVSLIGHQRRIVSSVQSLRLQFLTVQHNGFHN
;
A
#
# COMPACT_ATOMS: atom_id res chain seq x y z
N MET A 1 3.52 6.55 -15.73
CA MET A 1 2.42 5.98 -14.93
C MET A 1 1.30 6.99 -14.76
N TRP A 2 1.56 8.16 -14.18
CA TRP A 2 0.54 9.20 -13.99
C TRP A 2 -0.17 9.60 -15.29
N GLU A 3 0.59 9.98 -16.33
CA GLU A 3 0.03 10.36 -17.65
C GLU A 3 -0.86 9.27 -18.27
N VAL A 4 -0.51 8.00 -18.07
CA VAL A 4 -1.32 6.88 -18.58
C VAL A 4 -2.65 6.79 -17.84
N MET A 5 -2.63 6.98 -16.51
CA MET A 5 -3.81 6.90 -15.67
C MET A 5 -4.70 8.14 -15.75
N SER A 6 -4.15 9.30 -16.11
CA SER A 6 -4.89 10.53 -16.38
C SER A 6 -5.31 10.67 -17.85
N TYR A 7 -5.15 9.62 -18.67
CA TYR A 7 -5.50 9.65 -20.09
C TYR A 7 -4.79 10.76 -20.89
N GLY A 8 -3.56 11.11 -20.52
CA GLY A 8 -2.70 12.04 -21.24
C GLY A 8 -2.74 13.49 -20.77
N GLU A 9 -3.23 13.77 -19.56
CA GLU A 9 -3.10 15.10 -18.97
C GLU A 9 -1.63 15.53 -18.82
N ILE A 10 -1.39 16.84 -18.88
CA ILE A 10 -0.06 17.42 -18.75
C ILE A 10 0.32 17.48 -17.26
N PRO A 11 1.43 16.86 -16.82
CA PRO A 11 1.89 16.95 -15.44
C PRO A 11 2.15 18.40 -15.02
N TYR A 12 1.61 18.81 -13.87
CA TYR A 12 1.81 20.15 -13.30
C TYR A 12 1.41 21.31 -14.23
N TRP A 13 0.40 21.10 -15.09
CA TRP A 13 0.03 22.05 -16.14
C TRP A 13 -0.34 23.47 -15.67
N GLU A 14 -0.73 23.63 -14.40
CA GLU A 14 -1.06 24.93 -13.79
C GLU A 14 0.15 25.68 -13.22
N MET A 15 1.35 25.08 -13.28
CA MET A 15 2.55 25.59 -12.61
C MET A 15 3.63 26.03 -13.60
N SER A 16 4.40 27.06 -13.24
CA SER A 16 5.62 27.40 -13.96
C SER A 16 6.73 26.39 -13.64
N ASN A 17 7.76 26.29 -14.49
CA ASN A 17 8.90 25.42 -14.22
C ASN A 17 9.57 25.71 -12.86
N GLN A 18 9.60 26.98 -12.44
CA GLN A 18 10.18 27.36 -11.16
C GLN A 18 9.33 26.88 -9.99
N ASP A 19 8.00 27.02 -10.08
CA ASP A 19 7.08 26.55 -9.05
C ASP A 19 7.11 25.03 -8.94
N VAL A 20 7.19 24.32 -10.07
CA VAL A 20 7.32 22.85 -10.09
C VAL A 20 8.54 22.39 -9.30
N ILE A 21 9.69 23.04 -9.49
CA ILE A 21 10.92 22.70 -8.75
C ILE A 21 10.70 22.90 -7.25
N LEU A 22 10.19 24.06 -6.84
CA LEU A 22 9.96 24.40 -5.44
C LEU A 22 8.98 23.43 -4.76
N SER A 23 7.83 23.18 -5.39
CA SER A 23 6.84 22.26 -4.82
C SER A 23 7.38 20.84 -4.71
N ILE A 24 8.16 20.36 -5.69
CA ILE A 24 8.79 19.03 -5.59
C ILE A 24 9.79 18.97 -4.42
N GLU A 25 10.57 20.03 -4.20
CA GLU A 25 11.53 20.15 -3.09
C GLU A 25 10.84 20.16 -1.72
N GLU A 26 9.68 20.83 -1.62
CA GLU A 26 8.80 20.88 -0.46
C GLU A 26 7.99 19.59 -0.23
N GLY A 27 8.05 18.64 -1.17
CA GLY A 27 7.41 17.33 -1.03
C GLY A 27 6.01 17.25 -1.66
N TYR A 28 5.56 18.26 -2.39
CA TYR A 28 4.36 18.14 -3.21
C TYR A 28 4.56 17.09 -4.32
N ARG A 29 3.51 16.32 -4.61
CA ARG A 29 3.46 15.36 -5.71
C ARG A 29 2.11 15.44 -6.41
N LEU A 30 2.07 14.96 -7.65
CA LEU A 30 0.83 14.97 -8.43
C LEU A 30 -0.28 14.21 -7.69
N PRO A 31 -1.51 14.74 -7.70
CA PRO A 31 -2.66 14.11 -7.07
C PRO A 31 -3.03 12.81 -7.80
N VAL A 32 -3.87 12.00 -7.16
CA VAL A 32 -4.40 10.78 -7.78
C VAL A 32 -5.27 11.13 -9.00
N PRO A 33 -5.02 10.55 -10.19
CA PRO A 33 -5.89 10.75 -11.34
C PRO A 33 -7.30 10.19 -11.09
N MET A 34 -8.31 10.77 -11.74
CA MET A 34 -9.70 10.32 -11.60
C MET A 34 -9.85 8.82 -11.96
N GLY A 35 -10.44 8.05 -11.05
CA GLY A 35 -10.66 6.61 -11.24
C GLY A 35 -9.38 5.77 -11.19
N CYS A 36 -8.23 6.36 -10.81
CA CYS A 36 -6.98 5.63 -10.63
C CYS A 36 -7.07 4.73 -9.37
N PRO A 37 -6.80 3.42 -9.50
CA PRO A 37 -6.63 2.54 -8.35
C PRO A 37 -5.59 3.08 -7.37
N VAL A 38 -5.94 3.15 -6.08
CA VAL A 38 -5.07 3.68 -5.01
C VAL A 38 -3.73 2.98 -4.99
N ILE A 39 -3.73 1.67 -5.23
CA ILE A 39 -2.53 0.83 -5.26
C ILE A 39 -1.54 1.26 -6.36
N LEU A 40 -2.04 1.83 -7.47
CA LEU A 40 -1.20 2.36 -8.55
C LEU A 40 -0.66 3.76 -8.21
N HIS A 41 -1.47 4.63 -7.59
CA HIS A 41 -1.00 5.95 -7.14
C HIS A 41 0.05 5.81 -6.03
N GLN A 42 -0.15 4.89 -5.08
CA GLN A 42 0.87 4.56 -4.08
C GLN A 42 2.17 4.10 -4.74
N MET A 43 2.13 3.28 -5.79
CA MET A 43 3.34 2.93 -6.55
C MET A 43 3.99 4.15 -7.21
N MET A 44 3.21 5.11 -7.73
CA MET A 44 3.75 6.38 -8.24
C MET A 44 4.47 7.16 -7.13
N LEU A 45 3.87 7.30 -5.96
CA LEU A 45 4.48 7.98 -4.80
C LEU A 45 5.79 7.30 -4.36
N HIS A 46 5.86 5.96 -4.35
CA HIS A 46 7.11 5.24 -4.09
C HIS A 46 8.19 5.53 -5.14
N CYS A 47 7.81 5.62 -6.42
CA CYS A 47 8.72 6.06 -7.48
C CYS A 47 9.17 7.53 -7.31
N TRP A 48 8.38 8.36 -6.64
CA TRP A 48 8.63 9.78 -6.43
C TRP A 48 9.22 10.13 -5.06
N GLN A 49 9.73 9.14 -4.32
CA GLN A 49 10.44 9.38 -3.07
C GLN A 49 11.57 10.40 -3.26
N LYS A 50 11.69 11.33 -2.30
CA LYS A 50 12.69 12.41 -2.34
C LYS A 50 14.10 11.81 -2.38
N GLU A 51 14.36 10.87 -1.49
CA GLU A 51 15.59 10.08 -1.50
C GLU A 51 15.60 9.04 -2.61
N ARG A 52 16.59 9.13 -3.51
CA ARG A 52 16.74 8.16 -4.61
C ARG A 52 16.90 6.71 -4.13
N GLY A 53 17.47 6.51 -2.94
CA GLY A 53 17.74 5.18 -2.37
C GLY A 53 16.48 4.45 -1.92
N GLN A 54 15.40 5.20 -1.66
CA GLN A 54 14.10 4.66 -1.24
C GLN A 54 13.18 4.32 -2.42
N ARG A 55 13.58 4.69 -3.65
CA ARG A 55 12.79 4.41 -4.84
C ARG A 55 12.90 2.93 -5.22
N PRO A 56 11.81 2.29 -5.66
CA PRO A 56 11.85 0.90 -6.09
C PRO A 56 12.73 0.74 -7.33
N HIS A 57 13.46 -0.36 -7.40
CA HIS A 57 14.11 -0.78 -8.64
C HIS A 57 13.06 -1.17 -9.68
N PHE A 58 13.42 -1.03 -10.96
CA PHE A 58 12.51 -1.34 -12.07
C PHE A 58 11.94 -2.77 -11.99
N ASN A 59 12.77 -3.75 -11.64
CA ASN A 59 12.34 -5.15 -11.47
C ASN A 59 11.25 -5.30 -10.39
N SER A 60 11.30 -4.51 -9.32
CA SER A 60 10.29 -4.48 -8.27
C SER A 60 8.97 -3.88 -8.80
N VAL A 61 9.05 -2.81 -9.59
CA VAL A 61 7.89 -2.18 -10.23
C VAL A 61 7.20 -3.16 -11.18
N VAL A 62 7.96 -3.84 -12.05
CA VAL A 62 7.43 -4.87 -12.96
C VAL A 62 6.77 -5.99 -12.17
N SER A 63 7.47 -6.55 -11.16
CA SER A 63 6.94 -7.65 -10.35
C SER A 63 5.64 -7.28 -9.66
N PHE A 64 5.52 -6.05 -9.16
CA PHE A 64 4.31 -5.53 -8.56
C PHE A 64 3.16 -5.42 -9.58
N LEU A 65 3.40 -4.80 -10.72
CA LEU A 65 2.39 -4.65 -11.78
C LEU A 65 1.92 -6.01 -12.30
N GLU A 66 2.82 -6.97 -12.49
CA GLU A 66 2.45 -8.33 -12.90
C GLU A 66 1.54 -9.03 -11.89
N LYS A 67 1.80 -8.84 -10.58
CA LYS A 67 0.94 -9.43 -9.54
C LYS A 67 -0.44 -8.77 -9.54
N LEU A 68 -0.54 -7.46 -9.79
CA LEU A 68 -1.83 -6.78 -9.96
C LEU A 68 -2.59 -7.32 -11.19
N ILE A 69 -1.91 -7.55 -12.31
CA ILE A 69 -2.51 -8.15 -13.51
C ILE A 69 -3.02 -9.57 -13.23
N ARG A 70 -2.27 -10.37 -12.46
CA ARG A 70 -2.65 -11.74 -12.07
C ARG A 70 -3.80 -11.79 -11.06
N ASN A 71 -4.03 -10.72 -10.29
CA ASN A 71 -5.09 -10.62 -9.30
C ASN A 71 -5.85 -9.27 -9.44
N PRO A 72 -6.71 -9.11 -10.46
CA PRO A 72 -7.36 -7.83 -10.75
C PRO A 72 -8.28 -7.35 -9.64
N SER A 73 -8.78 -8.23 -8.76
CA SER A 73 -9.59 -7.84 -7.60
C SER A 73 -8.83 -6.92 -6.63
N SER A 74 -7.50 -7.02 -6.56
CA SER A 74 -6.65 -6.14 -5.74
C SER A 74 -6.57 -4.70 -6.27
N VAL A 75 -6.96 -4.48 -7.53
CA VAL A 75 -7.01 -3.17 -8.19
C VAL A 75 -8.33 -2.43 -7.88
N LEU A 76 -9.38 -3.16 -7.48
CA LEU A 76 -10.70 -2.60 -7.20
C LEU A 76 -10.79 -1.88 -5.85
N THR A 77 -9.72 -1.87 -5.04
CA THR A 77 -9.63 -1.09 -3.80
C THR A 77 -9.47 0.40 -4.15
N LEU A 78 -10.55 0.99 -4.67
CA LEU A 78 -10.74 2.42 -4.81
C LEU A 78 -11.00 2.97 -3.41
N VAL A 79 -9.93 3.26 -2.65
CA VAL A 79 -10.09 3.98 -1.39
C VAL A 79 -10.26 5.47 -1.74
N ASP A 80 -11.26 6.04 -1.07
CA ASP A 80 -11.82 7.38 -1.17
C ASP A 80 -10.79 8.52 -1.40
N ASN A 81 -11.27 9.60 -2.01
CA ASN A 81 -10.53 10.76 -2.56
C ASN A 81 -9.82 11.65 -1.51
N SER A 82 -9.61 11.15 -0.30
CA SER A 82 -9.02 11.86 0.84
C SER A 82 -7.62 11.30 1.13
N PHE A 83 -6.62 11.73 0.35
CA PHE A 83 -5.21 11.41 0.58
C PHE A 83 -4.35 12.67 0.81
N PRO A 84 -3.22 12.55 1.55
CA PRO A 84 -2.44 13.69 2.02
C PRO A 84 -1.70 14.39 0.88
N GLU A 85 -1.62 15.73 0.93
CA GLU A 85 -0.90 16.57 -0.04
C GLU A 85 0.64 16.38 -0.01
N SER A 86 1.19 15.64 0.96
CA SER A 86 2.65 15.53 1.19
C SER A 86 3.15 14.08 1.33
N VAL A 87 4.34 13.80 0.79
CA VAL A 87 5.00 12.46 0.85
C VAL A 87 5.61 12.16 2.22
N GLU A 88 5.80 13.17 3.07
CA GLU A 88 6.54 13.04 4.33
C GLU A 88 5.79 12.26 5.42
N ASP A 89 4.48 12.10 5.26
CA ASP A 89 3.59 11.40 6.21
C ASP A 89 3.20 9.98 5.77
N MET A 90 3.79 9.47 4.67
CA MET A 90 3.53 8.11 4.21
C MET A 90 4.40 7.13 5.00
N PRO A 91 3.84 6.28 5.89
CA PRO A 91 4.62 5.19 6.47
C PRO A 91 5.16 4.29 5.35
N ASP A 92 6.25 3.57 5.65
CA ASP A 92 6.73 2.45 4.83
C ASP A 92 5.57 1.45 4.65
N TYR A 93 4.76 1.66 3.62
CA TYR A 93 3.64 0.82 3.27
C TYR A 93 4.21 -0.32 2.44
N PRO A 94 4.37 -1.52 2.99
CA PRO A 94 4.56 -2.66 2.13
C PRO A 94 3.28 -2.83 1.31
N LEU A 95 3.42 -2.68 0.00
CA LEU A 95 2.39 -2.88 -1.02
C LEU A 95 1.98 -4.37 -1.07
N PHE A 96 1.42 -4.89 0.01
CA PHE A 96 0.88 -6.23 0.07
C PHE A 96 -0.43 -6.23 -0.71
N ILE A 97 -0.40 -6.87 -1.87
CA ILE A 97 -1.55 -7.00 -2.78
C ILE A 97 -2.28 -8.34 -2.57
N SER A 98 -1.79 -9.16 -1.65
CA SER A 98 -2.45 -10.37 -1.19
C SER A 98 -1.98 -10.77 0.21
N ILE A 99 -2.78 -11.62 0.88
CA ILE A 99 -2.38 -12.32 2.11
C ILE A 99 -1.07 -13.10 1.92
N GLY A 100 -0.84 -13.64 0.71
CA GLY A 100 0.39 -14.33 0.38
C GLY A 100 1.62 -13.41 0.46
N ASP A 101 1.55 -12.24 -0.17
CA ASP A 101 2.65 -11.28 -0.18
C ASP A 101 2.97 -10.77 1.23
N TRP A 102 1.93 -10.51 2.03
CA TRP A 102 2.08 -10.15 3.43
C TRP A 102 2.80 -11.24 4.22
N LEU A 103 2.33 -12.49 4.13
CA LEU A 103 2.95 -13.60 4.83
C LEU A 103 4.38 -13.87 4.36
N ASP A 104 4.68 -13.75 3.07
CA ASP A 104 6.03 -13.88 2.53
C ASP A 104 7.00 -12.86 3.17
N SER A 105 6.57 -11.62 3.35
CA SER A 105 7.40 -10.54 3.92
C SER A 105 7.89 -10.82 5.35
N ILE A 106 7.08 -11.55 6.14
CA ILE A 106 7.42 -11.96 7.50
C ILE A 106 7.90 -13.42 7.58
N LYS A 107 8.16 -14.03 6.41
CA LYS A 107 8.60 -15.43 6.27
C LYS A 107 7.63 -16.43 6.89
N MET A 108 6.34 -16.23 6.65
CA MET A 108 5.22 -17.02 7.16
C MET A 108 4.29 -17.55 6.05
N SER A 109 4.75 -17.59 4.80
CA SER A 109 3.93 -17.98 3.66
C SER A 109 3.44 -19.42 3.67
N GLN A 110 4.07 -20.29 4.47
CA GLN A 110 3.56 -21.64 4.75
C GLN A 110 2.16 -21.65 5.37
N TYR A 111 1.69 -20.52 5.93
CA TYR A 111 0.36 -20.39 6.51
C TYR A 111 -0.71 -19.85 5.55
N LYS A 112 -0.34 -19.53 4.30
CA LYS A 112 -1.25 -18.90 3.33
C LYS A 112 -2.57 -19.66 3.17
N ASN A 113 -2.48 -20.98 2.99
CA ASN A 113 -3.67 -21.80 2.75
C ASN A 113 -4.60 -21.83 3.97
N GLN A 114 -4.05 -21.78 5.18
CA GLN A 114 -4.81 -21.77 6.43
C GLN A 114 -5.63 -20.48 6.56
N PHE A 115 -5.02 -19.32 6.27
CA PHE A 115 -5.73 -18.04 6.27
C PHE A 115 -6.87 -18.03 5.22
N LEU A 116 -6.59 -18.48 3.99
CA LEU A 116 -7.58 -18.53 2.93
C LEU A 116 -8.73 -19.50 3.27
N ALA A 117 -8.41 -20.68 3.81
CA ALA A 117 -9.40 -21.67 4.22
C ALA A 117 -10.29 -21.18 5.39
N ALA A 118 -9.74 -20.33 6.26
CA ALA A 118 -10.48 -19.67 7.33
C ALA A 118 -11.29 -18.43 6.85
N GLY A 119 -11.26 -18.12 5.55
CA GLY A 119 -12.03 -17.02 4.94
C GLY A 119 -11.32 -15.66 4.94
N PHE A 120 -10.08 -15.58 5.44
CA PHE A 120 -9.30 -14.34 5.42
C PHE A 120 -8.66 -14.13 4.05
N THR A 121 -9.34 -13.33 3.23
CA THR A 121 -8.97 -13.07 1.83
C THR A 121 -8.46 -11.66 1.59
N THR A 122 -8.64 -10.75 2.54
CA THR A 122 -8.21 -9.33 2.46
C THR A 122 -7.34 -8.94 3.66
N LEU A 123 -6.46 -7.95 3.49
CA LEU A 123 -5.62 -7.46 4.59
C LEU A 123 -6.43 -6.74 5.67
N ASP A 124 -7.53 -6.09 5.31
CA ASP A 124 -8.48 -5.51 6.26
C ASP A 124 -9.01 -6.58 7.23
N SER A 125 -9.43 -7.74 6.70
CA SER A 125 -9.93 -8.86 7.52
C SER A 125 -8.86 -9.44 8.45
N VAL A 126 -7.59 -9.34 8.04
CA VAL A 126 -6.44 -9.79 8.84
C VAL A 126 -6.03 -8.77 9.90
N SER A 127 -6.20 -7.47 9.62
CA SER A 127 -5.81 -6.36 10.50
C SER A 127 -6.53 -6.37 11.86
N THR A 128 -7.66 -7.08 11.93
CA THR A 128 -8.49 -7.20 13.13
C THR A 128 -8.15 -8.42 13.98
N LEU A 129 -7.27 -9.33 13.52
CA LEU A 129 -7.06 -10.62 14.18
C LEU A 129 -6.28 -10.50 15.49
N SER A 130 -6.74 -11.23 16.50
CA SER A 130 -6.03 -11.42 17.76
C SER A 130 -5.08 -12.63 17.70
N ILE A 131 -4.17 -12.74 18.67
CA ILE A 131 -3.29 -13.91 18.80
C ILE A 131 -4.06 -15.23 18.94
N GLU A 132 -5.24 -15.19 19.57
CA GLU A 132 -6.10 -16.36 19.73
C GLU A 132 -6.67 -16.81 18.38
N ASP A 133 -7.08 -15.86 17.53
CA ASP A 133 -7.59 -16.15 16.19
C ASP A 133 -6.49 -16.77 15.31
N ILE A 134 -5.27 -16.24 15.40
CA ILE A 134 -4.10 -16.82 14.70
C ILE A 134 -3.86 -18.27 15.15
N GLY A 135 -4.03 -18.56 16.45
CA GLY A 135 -4.01 -19.93 16.97
C GLY A 135 -5.11 -20.82 16.39
N ARG A 136 -6.36 -20.31 16.32
CA ARG A 136 -7.53 -21.03 15.77
C ARG A 136 -7.40 -21.35 14.29
N ILE A 137 -6.74 -20.49 13.51
CA ILE A 137 -6.45 -20.69 12.09
C ILE A 137 -5.47 -21.86 11.87
N GLY A 138 -4.76 -22.31 12.91
CA GLY A 138 -3.85 -23.45 12.85
C GLY A 138 -2.37 -23.09 12.89
N VAL A 139 -2.03 -21.85 13.25
CA VAL A 139 -0.64 -21.46 13.54
C VAL A 139 -0.31 -21.89 14.97
N SER A 140 0.24 -23.09 15.16
CA SER A 140 0.46 -23.65 16.50
C SER A 140 1.70 -23.12 17.23
N LEU A 141 2.73 -22.71 16.50
CA LEU A 141 3.99 -22.24 17.10
C LEU A 141 3.85 -20.82 17.66
N ILE A 142 4.02 -20.65 18.97
CA ILE A 142 3.85 -19.35 19.65
C ILE A 142 4.78 -18.25 19.10
N GLY A 143 5.99 -18.61 18.66
CA GLY A 143 6.91 -17.67 18.01
C GLY A 143 6.37 -17.15 16.67
N HIS A 144 5.69 -18.01 15.90
CA HIS A 144 5.07 -17.63 14.65
C HIS A 144 3.82 -16.79 14.89
N GLN A 145 2.98 -17.18 15.85
CA GLN A 145 1.83 -16.38 16.27
C GLN A 145 2.26 -14.96 16.66
N ARG A 146 3.29 -14.82 17.49
CA ARG A 146 3.83 -13.51 17.90
C ARG A 146 4.35 -12.68 16.71
N ARG A 147 5.09 -13.30 15.79
CA ARG A 147 5.57 -12.59 14.58
C ARG A 147 4.41 -12.09 13.72
N ILE A 148 3.42 -12.95 13.49
CA ILE A 148 2.24 -12.60 12.70
C ILE A 148 1.45 -11.48 13.37
N VAL A 149 1.16 -11.59 14.67
CA VAL A 149 0.43 -10.58 15.44
C VAL A 149 1.15 -9.24 15.47
N SER A 150 2.49 -9.25 15.62
CA SER A 150 3.28 -8.02 15.53
C SER A 150 3.11 -7.33 14.18
N SER A 151 3.02 -8.10 13.08
CA SER A 151 2.79 -7.55 11.75
C SER A 151 1.33 -7.10 11.56
N VAL A 152 0.35 -7.81 12.13
CA VAL A 152 -1.06 -7.38 12.18
C VAL A 152 -1.20 -6.03 12.88
N GLN A 153 -0.48 -5.81 13.98
CA GLN A 153 -0.46 -4.52 14.68
C GLN A 153 0.08 -3.40 13.79
N SER A 154 1.15 -3.66 13.02
CA SER A 154 1.67 -2.71 12.03
C SER A 154 0.63 -2.40 10.94
N LEU A 155 -0.04 -3.41 10.39
CA LEU A 155 -1.14 -3.23 9.43
C LEU A 155 -2.29 -2.40 10.03
N ARG A 156 -2.66 -2.66 11.29
CA ARG A 156 -3.74 -1.96 11.97
C ARG A 156 -3.44 -0.49 12.21
N LEU A 157 -2.21 -0.18 12.65
CA LEU A 157 -1.76 1.21 12.80
C LEU A 157 -1.79 1.93 11.45
N GLN A 158 -1.37 1.27 10.38
CA GLN A 158 -1.44 1.80 9.02
C GLN A 158 -2.88 2.15 8.60
N PHE A 159 -3.85 1.23 8.80
CA PHE A 159 -5.25 1.51 8.48
C PHE A 159 -5.88 2.61 9.35
N LEU A 160 -5.47 2.74 10.62
CA LEU A 160 -5.95 3.80 11.51
C LEU A 160 -5.42 5.18 11.13
N THR A 161 -4.17 5.28 10.67
CA THR A 161 -3.60 6.55 10.16
C THR A 161 -4.35 7.03 8.92
N VAL A 162 -4.76 6.11 8.03
CA VAL A 162 -5.61 6.45 6.86
C VAL A 162 -6.97 7.01 7.29
N GLN A 163 -7.57 6.50 8.38
CA GLN A 163 -8.88 6.95 8.86
C GLN A 163 -8.83 8.26 9.65
N HIS A 164 -7.76 8.52 10.43
CA HIS A 164 -7.71 9.70 11.30
C HIS A 164 -7.42 11.01 10.53
N ASN A 165 -6.69 10.93 9.43
CA ASN A 165 -6.45 12.09 8.55
C ASN A 165 -7.70 12.53 7.75
N GLY A 166 -8.85 11.86 7.93
CA GLY A 166 -10.14 12.22 7.33
C GLY A 166 -11.00 13.20 8.13
N PHE A 167 -10.52 13.78 9.23
CA PHE A 167 -11.32 14.64 10.14
C PHE A 167 -10.66 15.97 10.52
N HIS A 168 -9.99 16.65 9.58
CA HIS A 168 -9.72 18.08 9.74
C HIS A 168 -10.18 18.84 8.50
N ASN A 169 -11.37 19.45 8.65
CA ASN A 169 -11.97 20.46 7.79
C ASN A 169 -11.08 21.70 7.62
#